data_AF-X1G3T9-F1
#
_entry.id   AF-X1G3T9-F1
#
_cell.length_a   1.000
_cell.length_b   1.000
_cell.length_c   1.000
_cell.angle_alpha   90.00
_cell.angle_beta   90.00
_cell.angle_gamma   90.00
#
_symmetry.space_group_name_H-M   'P 1'
#
loop_
_entity.id
_entity.type
_entity.pdbx_description
1 polymer ?
#
loop_
_entity_poly.entity_id
_entity_poly.type
_entity_poly.pdbx_seq_one_letter_code
_entity_poly.pdbx_strand_id
1 'polypeptide(L)'
;MKKVELLAPAKNLKSIKAASQYADSVYFGIEKFNMRMRSENIALENINKVVDFCHKVGLKAYLATNILVYDSELNYLREIIEKGKEAGINAFIVHDIAAIEVA
;
A
#
# COMPACT_ATOMS: atom_id res chain seq x y z
N MET A 1 14.74 14.23 -19.72
CA MET A 1 14.76 13.58 -18.39
C MET A 1 13.39 12.97 -18.12
N LYS A 2 13.32 11.79 -17.48
CA LYS A 2 12.03 11.27 -16.98
C LYS A 2 11.52 12.21 -15.89
N LYS A 3 10.21 12.48 -15.87
CA LYS A 3 9.55 13.22 -14.78
C LYS A 3 9.77 12.45 -13.47
N VAL A 4 10.20 13.15 -12.42
CA VAL A 4 10.33 12.59 -11.07
C VAL A 4 8.92 12.35 -10.51
N GLU A 5 8.71 11.20 -9.86
CA GLU A 5 7.46 10.88 -9.17
C GLU A 5 7.60 11.20 -7.68
N LEU A 6 6.76 12.10 -7.17
CA LEU A 6 6.72 12.39 -5.74
C LEU A 6 5.81 11.38 -5.01
N LEU A 7 6.42 10.47 -4.27
CA LEU A 7 5.76 9.46 -3.46
C LEU A 7 5.57 9.94 -2.02
N ALA A 8 4.31 10.15 -1.61
CA ALA A 8 3.97 10.64 -0.28
C ALA A 8 3.52 9.51 0.68
N PRO A 9 3.97 9.51 1.95
CA PRO A 9 3.46 8.60 2.98
C PRO A 9 2.03 8.96 3.39
N ALA A 10 1.13 7.98 3.38
CA ALA A 10 -0.23 8.13 3.88
C ALA A 10 -0.57 7.07 4.93
N LYS A 11 -1.15 7.50 6.06
CA LYS A 11 -1.62 6.56 7.09
C LYS A 11 -3.08 6.14 6.88
N ASN A 12 -3.92 7.08 6.46
CA ASN A 12 -5.36 6.90 6.34
C ASN A 12 -5.91 7.68 5.14
N LEU A 13 -7.21 7.52 4.87
CA LEU A 13 -7.87 8.20 3.75
C LEU A 13 -7.82 9.74 3.84
N LYS A 14 -7.78 10.33 5.04
CA LYS A 14 -7.63 11.78 5.21
C LYS A 14 -6.25 12.25 4.70
N SER A 15 -5.19 11.51 5.02
CA SER A 15 -3.84 11.78 4.50
C SER A 15 -3.76 11.60 2.99
N ILE A 16 -4.40 10.57 2.41
CA ILE A 16 -4.45 10.39 0.96
C ILE A 16 -5.15 11.56 0.27
N LYS A 17 -6.30 11.98 0.82
CA LYS A 17 -7.03 13.18 0.32
C LYS A 17 -6.14 14.42 0.35
N ALA A 18 -5.43 14.65 1.46
CA ALA A 18 -4.49 15.77 1.56
C ALA A 18 -3.38 15.69 0.51
N ALA A 19 -2.82 14.49 0.27
CA ALA A 19 -1.73 14.29 -0.68
C ALA A 19 -2.14 14.44 -2.16
N SER A 20 -3.43 14.26 -2.50
CA SER A 20 -3.91 14.27 -3.89
C SER A 20 -3.62 15.53 -4.71
N GLN A 21 -3.36 16.65 -4.05
CA GLN A 21 -3.05 17.93 -4.72
C GLN A 21 -1.54 18.20 -4.81
N TYR A 22 -0.71 17.38 -4.17
CA TYR A 22 0.71 17.67 -3.96
C TYR A 22 1.65 16.52 -4.34
N ALA A 23 1.14 15.31 -4.61
CA ALA A 23 1.94 14.12 -4.89
C ALA A 23 1.48 13.43 -6.19
N ASP A 24 2.36 12.65 -6.81
CA ASP A 24 2.03 11.80 -7.95
C ASP A 24 1.59 10.40 -7.49
N SER A 25 2.06 9.97 -6.31
CA SER A 25 1.73 8.67 -5.73
C SER A 25 1.69 8.72 -4.21
N VAL A 26 1.00 7.75 -3.62
CA VAL A 26 0.95 7.53 -2.17
C VAL A 26 1.33 6.10 -1.84
N TYR A 27 2.04 5.92 -0.74
CA TYR A 27 2.17 4.60 -0.12
C TYR A 27 1.49 4.57 1.24
N PHE A 28 0.86 3.44 1.51
CA PHE A 28 0.24 3.13 2.79
C PHE A 28 0.48 1.67 3.13
N GLY A 29 0.32 1.34 4.40
CA GLY A 29 0.29 -0.04 4.84
C GLY A 29 -1.13 -0.42 5.25
N ILE A 30 -1.36 -1.72 5.31
CA ILE A 30 -2.52 -2.31 5.96
C ILE A 30 -2.16 -2.75 7.38
N GLU A 31 -3.17 -2.99 8.21
CA GLU A 31 -2.99 -3.43 9.59
C GLU A 31 -2.04 -4.65 9.69
N LYS A 32 -1.17 -4.66 10.70
CA LYS A 32 -0.22 -5.75 11.04
C LYS A 32 0.95 -6.04 10.08
N PHE A 33 0.98 -5.54 8.84
CA PHE A 33 2.04 -5.89 7.86
C PHE A 33 2.96 -4.75 7.43
N ASN A 34 3.07 -3.68 8.22
CA ASN A 34 3.95 -2.55 7.88
C ASN A 34 4.64 -1.97 9.11
N MET A 35 5.81 -1.35 8.93
CA MET A 35 6.60 -0.76 10.02
C MET A 35 5.90 0.41 10.75
N ARG A 36 4.83 0.98 10.20
CA ARG A 36 4.01 2.05 10.79
C ARG A 36 2.73 1.51 11.44
N MET A 37 2.84 0.35 12.08
CA MET A 37 1.73 -0.39 12.71
C MET A 37 0.92 0.43 13.73
N ARG A 38 1.51 1.46 14.37
CA ARG A 38 0.82 2.37 15.32
C ARG A 38 0.04 3.51 14.67
N SER A 39 -0.08 3.54 13.35
CA SER A 39 -0.89 4.54 12.63
C SER A 39 -2.30 4.01 12.37
N GLU A 40 -3.26 4.92 12.12
CA GLU A 40 -4.63 4.57 11.72
C GLU A 40 -4.62 3.88 10.33
N ASN A 41 -4.14 2.64 10.27
CA ASN A 41 -3.92 1.91 9.02
C ASN A 41 -5.23 1.64 8.30
N ILE A 42 -5.12 1.45 6.99
CA ILE A 42 -6.24 1.04 6.16
C ILE A 42 -6.54 -0.43 6.42
N ALA A 43 -7.78 -0.75 6.77
CA ALA A 43 -8.22 -2.13 6.88
C ALA A 43 -8.24 -2.79 5.49
N LEU A 44 -7.84 -4.05 5.39
CA LEU A 44 -7.68 -4.77 4.12
C LEU A 44 -8.98 -4.81 3.31
N GLU A 45 -10.13 -4.86 3.98
CA GLU A 45 -11.47 -4.85 3.37
C GLU A 45 -11.77 -3.53 2.64
N ASN A 46 -11.09 -2.44 3.02
CA ASN A 46 -11.25 -1.12 2.42
C ASN A 46 -10.27 -0.85 1.26
N ILE A 47 -9.41 -1.81 0.90
CA ILE A 47 -8.35 -1.60 -0.10
C ILE A 47 -8.91 -1.14 -1.44
N ASN A 48 -9.96 -1.79 -1.94
CA ASN A 48 -10.64 -1.42 -3.20
C ASN A 48 -11.08 0.05 -3.19
N LYS A 49 -11.76 0.48 -2.12
CA LYS A 49 -12.24 1.85 -1.97
C LYS A 49 -11.10 2.87 -1.95
N VAL A 50 -9.96 2.51 -1.35
CA VAL A 50 -8.78 3.39 -1.31
C VAL A 50 -8.14 3.49 -2.68
N VAL A 51 -7.93 2.37 -3.37
CA VAL A 51 -7.32 2.37 -4.71
C VAL A 51 -8.21 3.12 -5.71
N ASP A 52 -9.51 2.85 -5.70
CA ASP A 52 -10.51 3.58 -6.50
C ASP A 52 -10.43 5.09 -6.27
N PHE A 53 -10.30 5.51 -5.01
CA PHE A 53 -10.17 6.93 -4.67
C PHE A 53 -8.88 7.50 -5.26
N CYS A 54 -7.73 6.83 -5.06
CA CYS A 54 -6.44 7.27 -5.59
C CYS A 54 -6.50 7.45 -7.11
N HIS A 55 -6.99 6.45 -7.85
CA HIS A 55 -7.07 6.51 -9.30
C HIS A 55 -8.01 7.61 -9.79
N LYS A 56 -9.16 7.82 -9.12
CA LYS A 56 -10.10 8.92 -9.43
C LYS A 56 -9.47 10.31 -9.31
N VAL A 57 -8.50 10.49 -8.41
CA VAL A 57 -7.81 11.76 -8.21
C VAL A 57 -6.44 11.81 -8.90
N GLY A 58 -6.11 10.83 -9.75
CA GLY A 58 -4.85 10.78 -10.50
C GLY A 58 -3.62 10.36 -9.70
N LEU A 59 -3.81 9.84 -8.48
CA LEU A 59 -2.73 9.29 -7.65
C LEU A 59 -2.51 7.82 -7.97
N LYS A 60 -1.24 7.39 -7.99
CA LYS A 60 -0.90 5.96 -7.91
C LYS A 60 -0.92 5.47 -6.45
N ALA A 61 -1.42 4.26 -6.23
CA ALA A 61 -1.54 3.64 -4.91
C ALA A 61 -0.51 2.52 -4.74
N TYR A 62 0.35 2.65 -3.72
CA TYR A 62 1.44 1.72 -3.44
C TYR A 62 1.19 1.07 -2.07
N LEU A 63 1.26 -0.26 -1.99
CA LEU A 63 1.03 -0.98 -0.74
C LEU A 63 2.36 -1.42 -0.10
N ALA A 64 2.59 -1.06 1.15
CA ALA A 64 3.76 -1.47 1.89
C ALA A 64 3.51 -2.75 2.72
N THR A 65 4.32 -3.77 2.46
CA THR A 65 4.49 -4.99 3.27
C THR A 65 5.93 -5.10 3.77
N ASN A 66 6.49 -3.96 4.20
CA ASN A 66 7.91 -3.78 4.46
C ASN A 66 8.35 -4.27 5.85
N ILE A 67 7.91 -5.47 6.26
CA ILE A 67 8.29 -6.09 7.53
C ILE A 67 8.98 -7.43 7.28
N LEU A 68 9.64 -7.97 8.31
CA LEU A 68 10.02 -9.39 8.35
C LEU A 68 8.76 -10.24 8.43
N VAL A 69 8.73 -11.36 7.71
CA VAL A 69 7.56 -12.26 7.64
C VAL A 69 7.91 -13.58 8.31
N TYR A 70 7.10 -14.01 9.28
CA TYR A 70 7.25 -15.33 9.89
C TYR A 70 6.48 -16.40 9.11
N ASP A 71 6.86 -17.68 9.26
CA ASP A 71 6.21 -18.79 8.55
C ASP A 71 4.69 -18.84 8.76
N SER A 72 4.23 -18.54 9.99
CA SER A 72 2.81 -18.48 10.34
C SER A 72 2.03 -17.35 9.64
N GLU A 73 2.74 -16.37 9.09
CA GLU A 73 2.19 -15.17 8.45
C GLU A 73 2.15 -15.28 6.92
N LEU A 74 2.80 -16.29 6.32
CA LEU A 74 2.91 -16.44 4.87
C LEU A 74 1.57 -16.50 4.15
N ASN A 75 0.59 -17.22 4.72
CA ASN A 75 -0.75 -17.31 4.12
C ASN A 75 -1.47 -15.96 4.12
N TYR A 76 -1.29 -15.18 5.19
CA TYR A 76 -1.91 -13.87 5.28
C TYR A 76 -1.19 -12.86 4.37
N LEU A 77 0.14 -12.91 4.26
CA LEU A 77 0.88 -12.14 3.27
C LEU A 77 0.39 -12.39 1.83
N ARG A 78 0.13 -13.66 1.47
CA ARG A 78 -0.44 -14.01 0.17
C ARG A 78 -1.81 -13.37 -0.03
N GLU A 79 -2.70 -13.49 0.96
CA GLU A 79 -4.02 -12.86 0.92
C GLU A 79 -3.93 -11.34 0.69
N ILE A 80 -2.99 -10.68 1.38
CA ILE A 80 -2.75 -9.24 1.26
C ILE A 80 -2.34 -8.87 -0.17
N ILE A 81 -1.38 -9.60 -0.72
CA ILE A 81 -0.83 -9.34 -2.04
C ILE A 81 -1.88 -9.63 -3.12
N GLU A 82 -2.61 -10.74 -3.00
CA GLU A 82 -3.70 -11.11 -3.92
C GLU A 82 -4.80 -10.04 -3.91
N LYS A 83 -5.30 -9.65 -2.74
CA LYS A 83 -6.29 -8.56 -2.63
C LYS A 83 -5.76 -7.23 -3.14
N GLY A 84 -4.49 -6.93 -2.93
CA GLY A 84 -3.85 -5.74 -3.49
C GLY A 84 -3.79 -5.74 -5.02
N LYS A 85 -3.46 -6.90 -5.62
CA LYS A 85 -3.46 -7.11 -7.08
C LYS A 85 -4.87 -6.97 -7.64
N GLU A 86 -5.86 -7.63 -7.05
CA GLU A 86 -7.27 -7.55 -7.44
C GLU A 86 -7.80 -6.11 -7.36
N ALA A 87 -7.41 -5.37 -6.32
CA ALA A 87 -7.78 -3.97 -6.15
C ALA A 87 -7.10 -3.00 -7.13
N GLY A 88 -6.08 -3.45 -7.87
CA GLY A 88 -5.35 -2.60 -8.81
C GLY A 88 -4.28 -1.71 -8.16
N ILE A 89 -3.65 -2.16 -7.07
CA ILE A 89 -2.45 -1.50 -6.52
C ILE A 89 -1.40 -1.37 -7.63
N ASN A 90 -0.75 -0.21 -7.71
CA ASN A 90 0.22 0.08 -8.77
C ASN A 90 1.60 -0.53 -8.49
N ALA A 91 1.97 -0.69 -7.22
CA ALA A 91 3.22 -1.33 -6.80
C ALA A 91 3.19 -1.76 -5.33
N PHE A 92 4.01 -2.76 -4.99
CA PHE A 92 4.25 -3.16 -3.60
C PHE A 92 5.64 -2.66 -3.13
N ILE A 93 5.72 -2.21 -1.88
CA ILE A 93 6.98 -1.90 -1.20
C ILE A 93 7.26 -3.03 -0.23
N VAL A 94 8.22 -3.89 -0.59
CA VAL A 94 8.55 -5.12 0.11
C VAL A 94 9.92 -5.06 0.75
N HIS A 95 10.15 -5.89 1.78
CA HIS A 95 11.45 -6.03 2.45
C HIS A 95 11.88 -7.49 2.53
N ASP A 96 10.98 -8.38 2.94
CA ASP A 96 11.24 -9.81 3.09
C ASP A 96 11.33 -10.54 1.74
N ILE A 97 12.17 -11.58 1.65
CA ILE A 97 12.32 -12.40 0.43
C ILE A 97 11.01 -13.10 0.08
N ALA A 98 10.26 -13.60 1.07
CA ALA A 98 8.97 -14.22 0.82
C ALA A 98 7.97 -13.22 0.22
N ALA A 99 8.02 -11.96 0.64
CA ALA A 99 7.20 -10.90 0.04
C ALA A 99 7.62 -10.56 -1.39
N ILE A 100 8.93 -10.60 -1.70
CA ILE A 100 9.46 -10.44 -3.06
C ILE A 100 8.98 -11.57 -3.98
N GLU A 101 8.95 -12.81 -3.50
CA GLU A 101 8.53 -13.97 -4.32
C GLU A 101 7.01 -14.00 -4.59
N VAL A 102 6.21 -13.49 -3.67
CA VAL A 102 4.73 -13.52 -3.78
C VAL A 102 4.17 -12.32 -4.56
N ALA A 103 4.84 -11.16 -4.49
CA ALA A 103 4.43 -9.91 -5.13
C ALA A 103 4.54 -9.95 -6.66
#